data_AF-A0A1Q7NC86-F1
#
_entry.id   AF-A0A1Q7NC86-F1
#
_cell.length_a   1.000
_cell.length_b   1.000
_cell.length_c   1.000
_cell.angle_alpha   90.00
_cell.angle_beta   90.00
_cell.angle_gamma   90.00
#
_symmetry.space_group_name_H-M   'P 1'
#
loop_
_entity.id
_entity.type
_entity.pdbx_description
1 polymer ?
#
loop_
_entity_poly.entity_id
_entity_poly.type
_entity_poly.pdbx_seq_one_letter_code
_entity_poly.pdbx_strand_id
1 'polypeptide(L)'
;MFLEAKMTSVFLRGTVIVVLLAVVIALVLYNTKLIDACPLRQVYVTYEIKKFDETKDPQLCDELNGKISQFDTDCKSELEVLDCG
;
A
#
# COMPACT_ATOMS: atom_id res chain seq x y z
N MET A 1 -12.80 38.16 26.93
CA MET A 1 -11.90 37.99 25.75
C MET A 1 -10.58 37.29 26.04
N PHE A 2 -9.86 37.55 27.15
CA PHE A 2 -8.56 36.88 27.41
C PHE A 2 -8.65 35.36 27.71
N LEU A 3 -9.76 34.89 28.26
CA LEU A 3 -9.97 33.46 28.58
C LEU A 3 -10.20 32.58 27.33
N GLU A 4 -10.86 33.12 26.30
CA GLU A 4 -11.13 32.38 25.07
C GLU A 4 -9.85 32.15 24.26
N ALA A 5 -8.99 33.16 24.12
CA ALA A 5 -7.70 33.03 23.43
C ALA A 5 -6.77 32.00 24.11
N LYS A 6 -6.84 31.86 25.44
CA LYS A 6 -6.07 30.87 26.20
C LYS A 6 -6.59 29.45 25.98
N MET A 7 -7.90 29.27 25.86
CA MET A 7 -8.51 27.96 25.60
C MET A 7 -8.26 27.50 24.16
N THR A 8 -8.34 28.40 23.16
CA THR A 8 -8.07 28.09 21.76
C THR A 8 -6.61 27.68 21.53
N SER A 9 -5.64 28.32 22.20
CA SER A 9 -4.20 27.97 22.05
C SER A 9 -3.81 26.62 22.67
N VAL A 10 -4.48 26.20 23.75
CA VAL A 10 -4.29 24.87 24.35
C VAL A 10 -4.95 23.79 23.47
N PHE A 11 -6.15 24.05 22.97
CA PHE A 11 -6.85 23.14 22.05
C PHE A 11 -6.07 22.94 20.74
N LEU A 12 -5.57 24.03 20.14
CA LEU A 12 -4.76 23.99 18.92
C LEU A 12 -3.45 23.21 19.12
N ARG A 13 -2.79 23.38 20.28
CA ARG A 13 -1.59 22.59 20.64
C ARG A 13 -1.92 21.11 20.78
N GLY A 14 -3.05 20.76 21.39
CA GLY A 14 -3.52 19.38 21.50
C GLY A 14 -3.77 18.75 20.14
N THR A 15 -4.47 19.45 19.23
CA THR A 15 -4.75 18.96 17.87
C THR A 15 -3.46 18.73 17.08
N VAL A 16 -2.49 19.64 17.16
CA VAL A 16 -1.20 19.49 16.47
C VAL A 16 -0.45 18.24 16.95
N ILE A 17 -0.44 17.97 18.26
CA ILE A 17 0.21 16.78 18.82
C ILE A 17 -0.47 15.50 18.32
N VAL A 18 -1.81 15.46 18.29
CA VAL A 18 -2.58 14.31 17.78
C VAL A 18 -2.29 14.06 16.30
N VAL A 19 -2.24 15.11 15.48
CA VAL A 19 -1.92 14.99 14.05
C VAL A 19 -0.50 14.46 13.85
N LEU A 20 0.47 15.00 14.59
CA LEU A 20 1.86 14.52 14.52
C LEU A 20 1.98 13.04 14.92
N LEU A 21 1.30 12.63 15.99
CA LEU A 21 1.25 11.23 16.40
C LEU A 21 0.65 10.33 15.31
N ALA A 22 -0.45 10.76 14.68
CA ALA A 22 -1.07 10.00 13.60
C ALA A 22 -0.12 9.81 12.40
N VAL A 23 0.64 10.84 12.02
CA VAL A 23 1.64 10.76 10.94
C VAL A 23 2.77 9.79 11.30
N VAL A 24 3.28 9.85 12.53
CA VAL A 24 4.34 8.93 12.99
C VAL A 24 3.85 7.49 12.99
N ILE A 25 2.63 7.23 13.48
CA ILE A 25 2.03 5.89 13.47
C ILE A 25 1.88 5.39 12.03
N ALA A 26 1.37 6.22 11.12
CA ALA A 26 1.24 5.84 9.70
C ALA A 26 2.60 5.50 9.06
N LEU A 27 3.65 6.28 9.34
CA LEU A 27 5.00 6.01 8.86
C LEU A 27 5.57 4.71 9.43
N VAL A 28 5.39 4.46 10.73
CA VAL A 28 5.83 3.20 11.36
C VAL A 28 5.11 2.03 10.72
N LEU A 29 3.78 2.08 10.61
CA LEU A 29 2.98 1.03 10.01
C LEU A 29 3.36 0.74 8.54
N TYR A 30 3.72 1.77 7.78
CA TYR A 30 4.23 1.63 6.41
C TYR A 30 5.61 0.96 6.37
N ASN A 31 6.54 1.40 7.23
CA ASN A 31 7.91 0.87 7.26
C ASN A 31 7.98 -0.56 7.80
N THR A 32 7.13 -0.90 8.78
CA THR A 32 7.08 -2.26 9.35
C THR A 32 6.28 -3.23 8.48
N LYS A 33 5.82 -2.81 7.28
CA LYS A 33 4.92 -3.59 6.40
C LYS A 33 3.68 -4.13 7.15
N LEU A 34 3.24 -3.46 8.22
CA LEU A 34 2.05 -3.85 9.00
C LEU A 34 0.76 -3.46 8.27
N ILE A 35 0.82 -2.38 7.49
CA ILE A 35 -0.14 -2.17 6.41
C ILE A 35 0.36 -3.05 5.27
N ASP A 36 -0.27 -4.21 5.10
CA ASP A 36 -0.06 -5.04 3.94
C ASP A 36 -0.30 -4.16 2.69
N ALA A 37 0.77 -3.87 1.95
CA ALA A 37 0.64 -3.36 0.59
C ALA A 37 0.11 -4.46 -0.35
N CYS A 38 -0.05 -5.68 0.16
CA CYS A 38 -0.56 -6.84 -0.54
C CYS A 38 -1.93 -6.62 -1.19
N PRO A 39 -2.97 -6.10 -0.52
CA PRO A 39 -4.23 -5.73 -1.18
C PRO A 39 -4.06 -4.70 -2.31
N LEU A 40 -3.16 -3.72 -2.18
CA LEU A 40 -2.89 -2.75 -3.26
C LEU A 40 -2.12 -3.38 -4.42
N ARG A 41 -1.10 -4.19 -4.12
CA ARG A 41 -0.32 -4.93 -5.12
C ARG A 41 -1.17 -6.02 -5.80
N GLN A 42 -2.15 -6.61 -5.11
CA GLN A 42 -3.10 -7.57 -5.68
C GLN A 42 -3.96 -6.93 -6.77
N VAL A 43 -4.42 -5.70 -6.56
CA VAL A 43 -5.15 -4.93 -7.59
C VAL A 43 -4.25 -4.68 -8.79
N TYR A 44 -2.98 -4.34 -8.56
CA TYR A 44 -2.01 -4.10 -9.62
C TYR A 44 -1.69 -5.37 -10.43
N VAL A 45 -1.45 -6.50 -9.75
CA VAL A 45 -1.21 -7.81 -10.38
C VAL A 45 -2.43 -8.25 -11.19
N THR A 46 -3.65 -8.07 -10.66
CA THR A 46 -4.90 -8.40 -11.36
C THR A 46 -5.08 -7.56 -12.64
N TYR A 47 -4.71 -6.28 -12.59
CA TYR A 47 -4.73 -5.41 -13.76
C TYR A 47 -3.73 -5.86 -14.83
N GLU A 48 -2.50 -6.22 -14.44
CA GLU A 48 -1.49 -6.71 -15.39
C GLU A 48 -1.87 -8.08 -15.98
N ILE A 49 -2.49 -8.99 -15.21
CA ILE A 49 -3.06 -10.25 -15.72
C ILE A 49 -4.12 -9.96 -16.78
N LYS A 50 -5.05 -9.03 -16.50
CA LYS A 50 -6.09 -8.67 -17.47
C LYS A 50 -5.49 -8.08 -18.75
N LYS A 51 -4.48 -7.22 -18.62
CA LYS A 51 -3.77 -6.64 -19.76
C LYS A 51 -3.07 -7.73 -20.59
N PHE A 52 -2.46 -8.71 -19.94
CA PHE A 52 -1.89 -9.87 -20.63
C PHE A 52 -2.97 -10.70 -21.34
N ASP A 53 -4.13 -10.94 -20.74
CA ASP A 53 -5.22 -11.68 -21.40
C ASP A 53 -5.72 -10.97 -22.67
N GLU A 54 -5.73 -9.63 -22.66
CA GLU A 54 -6.09 -8.80 -23.81
C GLU A 54 -5.01 -8.74 -24.90
N THR A 55 -3.72 -8.66 -24.53
CA THR A 55 -2.61 -8.49 -25.51
C THR A 55 -1.96 -9.80 -25.94
N LYS A 56 -2.02 -10.84 -25.10
CA LYS A 56 -1.29 -12.11 -25.19
C LYS A 56 0.19 -11.93 -25.53
N ASP A 57 0.79 -10.87 -25.02
CA ASP A 57 2.18 -10.53 -25.30
C ASP A 57 3.10 -11.33 -24.36
N PRO A 58 3.98 -12.21 -24.90
CA PRO A 58 4.86 -13.04 -24.08
C PRO A 58 5.88 -12.23 -23.26
N GLN A 59 6.28 -11.03 -23.71
CA GLN A 59 7.20 -10.19 -22.93
C GLN A 59 6.53 -9.61 -21.68
N LEU A 60 5.23 -9.32 -21.76
CA LEU A 60 4.44 -8.90 -20.62
C LEU A 60 4.23 -10.04 -19.62
N CYS A 61 4.23 -11.30 -20.08
CA CYS A 61 4.05 -12.47 -19.23
C CYS A 61 5.27 -12.76 -18.33
N ASP A 62 6.49 -12.68 -18.89
CA ASP A 62 7.72 -12.86 -18.10
C ASP A 62 7.89 -11.78 -17.03
N GLU A 63 7.60 -10.52 -17.36
CA GLU A 63 7.63 -9.42 -16.39
C GLU A 63 6.57 -9.59 -15.30
N LEU A 64 5.37 -10.05 -15.68
CA LEU A 64 4.27 -10.32 -14.77
C LEU A 64 4.58 -11.50 -13.84
N ASN A 65 5.17 -12.59 -14.34
CA ASN A 65 5.61 -13.73 -13.53
C ASN A 65 6.66 -13.34 -12.49
N GLY A 66 7.61 -12.45 -12.86
CA GLY A 66 8.58 -11.90 -11.91
C GLY A 66 7.92 -11.10 -10.78
N LYS A 67 6.84 -10.36 -11.09
CA LYS A 67 6.06 -9.62 -10.09
C LYS A 67 5.17 -10.52 -9.24
N ILE A 68 4.55 -11.57 -9.82
CA ILE A 68 3.74 -12.56 -9.12
C ILE A 68 4.60 -13.35 -8.13
N SER A 69 5.80 -13.81 -8.53
CA SER A 69 6.70 -14.55 -7.63
C SER A 69 7.19 -13.71 -6.45
N GLN A 70 7.51 -12.43 -6.69
CA GLN A 70 7.83 -11.49 -5.61
C GLN A 70 6.62 -11.22 -4.72
N PHE A 71 5.43 -11.16 -5.29
CA PHE A 71 4.19 -10.98 -4.52
C PHE A 71 3.87 -12.20 -3.65
N ASP A 72 3.96 -13.42 -4.17
CA ASP A 72 3.78 -14.66 -3.39
C ASP A 72 4.77 -14.72 -2.21
N THR A 73 6.03 -14.35 -2.45
CA THR A 73 7.06 -14.33 -1.39
C THR A 73 6.80 -13.25 -0.33
N ASP A 74 6.44 -12.03 -0.75
CA ASP A 74 6.23 -10.89 0.16
C ASP A 74 4.88 -10.95 0.90
N CYS A 75 3.85 -11.51 0.26
CA CYS A 75 2.46 -11.46 0.70
C CYS A 75 1.88 -12.82 1.07
N LYS A 76 2.67 -13.89 0.94
CA LYS A 76 2.29 -15.27 1.27
C LYS A 76 0.95 -15.66 0.62
N SER A 77 0.80 -15.23 -0.63
CA SER A 77 -0.45 -15.33 -1.39
C SER A 77 -0.29 -16.42 -2.42
N GLU A 78 -1.11 -17.49 -2.37
CA GLU A 78 -1.11 -18.67 -3.25
C GLU A 78 -1.45 -18.36 -4.74
N LEU A 79 -0.90 -17.30 -5.31
CA LEU A 79 -1.05 -16.99 -6.74
C LEU A 79 -0.10 -17.88 -7.54
N GLU A 80 -0.67 -18.78 -8.31
CA GLU A 80 0.08 -19.62 -9.24
C GLU A 80 0.68 -18.78 -10.37
N VAL A 81 1.93 -19.12 -10.72
CA VAL A 81 2.69 -18.52 -11.83
C VAL A 81 1.92 -18.75 -13.13
N LEU A 82 1.77 -17.71 -13.96
CA LEU A 82 1.04 -17.81 -15.23
C LEU A 82 1.85 -18.65 -16.23
N ASP A 83 1.18 -19.60 -16.88
CA ASP A 83 1.75 -20.36 -17.99
C ASP A 83 1.81 -19.47 -19.24
N CYS A 84 3.01 -18.99 -19.55
CA CYS A 84 3.26 -18.00 -20.60
C CYS A 84 3.35 -18.59 -22.02
N GLY A 85 3.09 -19.90 -22.17
CA GLY A 85 3.18 -20.64 -23.42
C GLY A 85 4.56 -21.22 -23.70
#